data_AF-A0A3B0QTL6-F1
#
_entry.id   AF-A0A3B0QTL6-F1
#
_cell.length_a   1.000
_cell.length_b   1.000
_cell.length_c   1.000
_cell.angle_alpha   90.00
_cell.angle_beta   90.00
_cell.angle_gamma   90.00
#
_symmetry.space_group_name_H-M   'P 1'
#
loop_
_entity.id
_entity.type
_entity.pdbx_description
1 polymer ?
#
loop_
_entity_poly.entity_id
_entity_poly.type
_entity_poly.pdbx_seq_one_letter_code
_entity_poly.pdbx_strand_id
1 'polypeptide(L)' 'MTVFWSIVTFWLNEKFMKLRKLIALFVLLPVIFANAQDKDEVIFTIDGENSYNSEFIRVYQKNKDIVVENEDKSFDDYFE' A
#
# COMPACT_ATOMS: atom_id res chain seq x y z
N MET A 1 22.34 -39.32 -32.10
CA MET A 1 21.04 -38.69 -32.41
C MET A 1 20.19 -38.47 -31.16
N THR A 2 20.09 -39.45 -30.25
CA THR A 2 19.34 -39.34 -28.98
C THR A 2 19.89 -38.27 -28.02
N VAL A 3 21.22 -38.21 -27.85
CA VAL A 3 21.89 -37.24 -26.96
C VAL A 3 21.61 -35.78 -27.36
N PHE A 4 21.62 -35.50 -28.66
CA PHE A 4 21.32 -34.16 -29.19
C PHE A 4 19.88 -33.75 -28.87
N TRP A 5 18.92 -34.65 -29.06
CA TRP A 5 17.52 -34.43 -28.71
C TRP A 5 17.33 -34.21 -27.21
N SER A 6 18.05 -34.94 -26.35
CA SER A 6 18.01 -34.74 -24.88
C SER A 6 18.54 -33.38 -24.45
N ILE A 7 19.59 -32.86 -25.10
CA ILE A 7 20.14 -31.53 -24.80
C ILE A 7 19.15 -30.43 -25.23
N VAL A 8 18.53 -30.59 -26.40
CA VAL A 8 17.54 -29.65 -26.91
C VAL A 8 16.30 -29.61 -26.02
N THR A 9 15.77 -30.77 -25.59
CA THR A 9 14.61 -30.83 -24.69
C THR A 9 14.94 -30.27 -23.30
N PHE A 10 16.15 -30.50 -22.78
CA PHE A 10 16.60 -29.90 -21.53
C PHE A 10 16.60 -28.36 -21.61
N TRP A 11 17.17 -27.79 -22.67
CA TRP A 11 17.21 -26.34 -22.89
C TRP A 11 15.80 -25.72 -23.04
N LEU A 12 14.92 -26.41 -23.77
CA LEU A 12 13.51 -26.01 -23.92
C LEU A 12 12.79 -26.00 -22.57
N ASN A 13 13.02 -27.02 -21.75
CA ASN A 13 12.37 -27.15 -20.45
C ASN A 13 12.85 -26.07 -19.46
N GLU A 14 14.14 -25.72 -19.51
CA GLU A 14 14.68 -24.60 -18.71
C GLU A 14 14.05 -23.26 -19.10
N LYS A 15 13.92 -22.97 -20.40
CA LYS A 15 13.23 -21.76 -20.89
C LYS A 15 11.76 -21.74 -20.47
N PHE A 16 11.08 -22.88 -20.57
CA PHE A 16 9.68 -23.01 -20.17
C PHE A 16 9.48 -22.80 -18.66
N MET A 17 10.38 -23.33 -17.83
CA MET A 17 10.39 -23.11 -16.38
C MET A 17 10.60 -21.64 -16.01
N LYS A 18 11.52 -20.93 -16.69
CA LYS A 18 11.74 -19.49 -16.49
C LYS A 18 10.51 -18.66 -16.90
N LEU A 19 9.90 -18.98 -18.05
CA LEU A 19 8.69 -18.30 -18.52
C LEU A 19 7.52 -18.50 -17.55
N ARG A 20 7.32 -19.73 -17.04
CA ARG A 20 6.30 -20.02 -16.03
C ARG A 20 6.48 -19.21 -14.75
N LYS A 21 7.72 -19.06 -14.27
CA LYS A 21 8.03 -18.23 -13.10
C LYS A 21 7.72 -16.76 -13.34
N LEU A 22 8.03 -16.23 -14.53
CA LEU A 22 7.70 -14.85 -14.91
C LEU A 22 6.19 -14.62 -14.99
N ILE A 23 5.44 -15.57 -15.57
CA ILE A 23 3.97 -15.51 -15.61
C ILE A 23 3.40 -15.54 -14.19
N ALA A 24 3.89 -16.43 -13.33
CA ALA A 24 3.45 -16.50 -11.94
C ALA A 24 3.72 -15.18 -11.19
N LEU A 25 4.89 -14.57 -11.38
CA LEU A 25 5.21 -13.27 -10.79
C LEU A 25 4.27 -12.18 -11.31
N PHE A 26 4.03 -12.14 -12.63
CA PHE A 26 3.15 -11.15 -13.25
C PHE A 26 1.70 -11.26 -12.74
N VAL A 27 1.21 -12.49 -12.50
CA VAL A 27 -0.13 -12.73 -11.94
C VAL A 27 -0.21 -12.37 -10.45
N LEU A 28 0.86 -12.56 -9.69
CA LEU A 28 0.86 -12.30 -8.23
C LEU A 28 1.08 -10.82 -7.88
N LEU A 29 1.84 -10.07 -8.68
CA LEU A 29 2.10 -8.64 -8.47
C LEU A 29 0.84 -7.78 -8.25
N PRO A 30 -0.22 -7.84 -9.09
CA PRO A 30 -1.38 -6.96 -8.92
C PRO A 30 -2.15 -7.19 -7.62
N VAL A 31 -2.07 -8.38 -7.01
CA VAL A 31 -2.72 -8.67 -5.72
C VAL A 31 -2.13 -7.81 -4.60
N ILE A 32 -0.82 -7.58 -4.63
CA ILE A 32 -0.13 -6.75 -3.62
C ILE A 32 -0.54 -5.28 -3.79
N PHE A 33 -0.55 -4.78 -5.04
CA PHE A 33 -0.91 -3.39 -5.32
C PHE A 33 -2.38 -3.07 -5.06
N ALA A 34 -3.29 -4.03 -5.28
CA ALA A 34 -4.71 -3.84 -4.96
C ALA A 34 -4.98 -3.71 -3.45
N ASN A 35 -4.19 -4.38 -2.61
CA ASN A 35 -4.32 -4.32 -1.16
C ASN A 35 -3.52 -3.17 -0.52
N ALA A 36 -2.63 -2.52 -1.28
CA ALA A 36 -1.82 -1.39 -0.83
C ALA A 36 -2.49 -0.02 -1.06
N GLN A 37 -3.71 0.01 -1.61
CA GLN A 37 -4.46 1.27 -1.75
C GLN A 37 -4.97 1.71 -0.38
N ASP A 38 -4.53 2.87 0.07
CA ASP A 38 -5.06 3.53 1.26
C ASP A 38 -6.56 3.79 1.08
N LYS A 39 -7.37 3.37 2.05
CA LYS A 39 -8.82 3.60 2.03
C LYS A 39 -9.09 5.00 2.55
N ASP A 40 -9.68 5.81 1.69
CA ASP A 40 -10.20 7.12 2.06
C ASP A 40 -11.56 6.94 2.74
N GLU A 41 -11.58 7.02 4.07
CA GLU A 41 -12.74 6.72 4.90
C GLU A 41 -13.36 8.00 5.46
N VAL A 42 -14.69 8.07 5.47
CA VAL A 42 -15.42 9.17 6.12
C VAL A 42 -15.30 9.02 7.63
N ILE A 43 -14.70 10.00 8.29
CA ILE A 43 -14.48 9.99 9.75
C ILE A 43 -15.61 10.69 10.51
N PHE A 44 -16.22 11.73 9.94
CA PHE A 44 -17.40 12.41 10.47
C PHE A 44 -18.07 13.24 9.37
N THR A 45 -19.27 13.75 9.64
CA THR A 45 -20.04 14.62 8.74
C THR A 45 -20.37 15.93 9.46
N ILE A 46 -20.09 17.07 8.82
CA ILE A 46 -20.43 18.41 9.32
C ILE A 46 -21.40 19.05 8.32
N ASP A 47 -22.57 19.49 8.78
CA ASP A 47 -23.58 20.16 7.94
C ASP A 47 -23.96 19.40 6.65
N GLY A 48 -23.88 18.07 6.69
CA GLY A 48 -24.16 17.20 5.54
C GLY A 48 -22.95 16.96 4.60
N GLU A 49 -21.80 17.57 4.87
CA GLU A 49 -20.55 17.33 4.15
C GLU A 49 -19.69 16.28 4.85
N ASN A 50 -19.22 15.29 4.09
CA ASN A 50 -18.35 14.22 4.61
C ASN A 50 -16.92 14.73 4.76
N SER A 51 -16.34 14.53 5.94
CA SER A 51 -14.92 14.73 6.20
C SER A 51 -14.18 13.39 6.13
N TYR A 52 -13.09 13.35 5.36
CA TYR A 52 -12.33 12.14 5.09
C TYR A 52 -11.05 12.06 5.91
N ASN A 53 -10.59 10.84 6.22
CA ASN A 53 -9.35 10.60 6.97
C ASN A 53 -8.11 11.21 6.27
N SER A 54 -8.05 11.18 4.94
CA SER A 54 -6.94 11.70 4.16
C SER A 54 -6.81 13.23 4.32
N GLU A 55 -7.93 13.94 4.35
CA GLU A 55 -7.96 15.38 4.55
C GLU A 55 -7.48 15.76 5.95
N PHE A 56 -7.91 15.01 6.97
CA PHE A 56 -7.46 15.19 8.34
C PHE A 56 -5.94 14.99 8.45
N ILE A 57 -5.42 13.87 7.94
CA ILE A 57 -3.97 13.58 7.97
C ILE A 57 -3.18 14.68 7.24
N ARG A 58 -3.66 15.12 6.08
CA ARG A 58 -3.02 16.18 5.29
C ARG A 58 -2.97 17.51 6.04
N VAL A 59 -4.08 17.93 6.63
CA VAL A 59 -4.16 19.21 7.38
C VAL A 59 -3.33 19.12 8.67
N TYR A 60 -3.39 18.00 9.38
CA TYR A 60 -2.57 17.76 10.57
C TYR A 60 -1.07 17.82 10.25
N GLN A 61 -0.62 17.11 9.21
CA GLN A 61 0.79 17.12 8.80
C GLN A 61 1.25 18.51 8.37
N LYS A 62 0.40 19.26 7.65
CA LYS A 62 0.69 20.64 7.24
C LYS A 62 0.89 21.58 8.42
N ASN A 63 0.12 21.39 9.49
CA ASN A 63 0.13 22.24 10.68
C ASN A 63 0.94 21.63 11.84
N LYS A 64 1.70 20.56 11.59
CA LYS A 64 2.44 19.82 12.63
C LYS A 64 3.50 20.70 13.31
N ASP A 65 4.01 21.69 12.60
CA ASP A 65 4.94 22.72 13.06
C ASP A 65 4.29 23.81 13.94
N ILE A 66 2.96 23.97 13.87
CA ILE A 66 2.18 24.87 14.73
C ILE A 66 1.97 24.26 16.12
N VAL A 67 2.19 22.95 16.28
CA VAL A 67 2.29 22.30 17.59
C VAL A 67 3.60 22.74 18.24
N VAL A 68 3.57 23.97 18.75
CA VAL A 68 4.53 24.48 19.73
C VAL A 68 4.48 23.54 20.94
N GLU A 69 5.63 23.17 21.48
CA GLU A 69 5.82 22.44 22.73
C GLU A 69 5.28 23.23 23.94
N ASN A 70 4.02 23.63 23.91
CA ASN A 70 3.32 24.16 25.07
C ASN A 70 2.70 22.97 25.78
N GLU A 71 3.44 22.52 26.80
CA GLU A 71 2.94 21.92 28.05
C GLU A 71 1.64 21.12 27.89
N ASP A 72 1.74 19.79 27.97
CA ASP A 72 0.61 18.87 27.99
C ASP A 72 -0.48 19.40 28.93
N LYS A 73 -1.53 20.01 28.36
CA LYS A 73 -2.68 20.43 29.14
C LYS A 73 -3.29 19.18 29.74
N SER A 74 -3.44 19.16 31.06
CA SER A 74 -4.12 18.08 31.73
C SER A 74 -5.57 18.02 31.23
N PHE A 75 -6.20 16.85 31.25
CA PHE A 75 -7.61 16.72 30.83
C PHE A 75 -8.52 17.71 31.59
N ASP A 76 -8.18 18.03 32.83
CA ASP A 76 -8.93 18.95 33.68
C ASP A 76 -8.83 20.41 33.20
N ASP A 77 -7.74 20.80 32.52
CA ASP A 77 -7.53 22.16 31.99
C ASP A 77 -8.50 22.53 30.85
N TYR A 78 -9.23 21.54 30.31
CA TYR A 78 -10.26 21.73 29.28
C TYR A 78 -11.66 21.97 29.85
N PHE A 79 -11.86 21.78 31.16
CA PHE A 79 -13.16 21.88 31.83
C PHE A 79 -13.24 23.00 32.88
N GLU A 80 -12.16 23.75 33.13
CA GLU A 80 -12.18 25.04 33.84
C GLU A 80 -12.64 26.19 32.93
#